data_AF-A0A2P6RSC2-F1
#
_entry.id   AF-A0A2P6RSC2-F1
#
_cell.length_a   1.000
_cell.length_b   1.000
_cell.length_c   1.000
_cell.angle_alpha   90.00
_cell.angle_beta   90.00
_cell.angle_gamma   90.00
#
_symmetry.space_group_name_H-M   'P 1'
#
loop_
_entity.id
_entity.type
_entity.pdbx_description
1 polymer ?
#
loop_
_entity_poly.entity_id
_entity_poly.type
_entity_poly.pdbx_seq_one_letter_code
_entity_poly.pdbx_strand_id
1 'polypeptide(L)'
;MRSGHGGFITVKNTLLHCYCVCGKIEDAHHLFDEFPQRNYLISWNTLMGDYLHVSQPRVIVDLFKEMCIGGFEASVITVLYLLSANGELGSYLGGESVHGYCIKMGFSYNRCLLGAIDVYWRAIDVFKLMQSLFFFFNQSFICLILGRLVLISVTETSIGGQ
;
A
#
# COMPACT_ATOMS: atom_id res chain seq x y z
N MET A 1 -36.78 -5.42 -19.04
CA MET A 1 -36.03 -4.16 -19.24
C MET A 1 -34.77 -4.19 -18.37
N ARG A 2 -33.61 -4.59 -18.91
CA ARG A 2 -32.30 -4.60 -18.20
C ARG A 2 -31.17 -3.91 -18.98
N SER A 3 -31.44 -3.37 -20.17
CA SER A 3 -30.39 -2.94 -21.10
C SER A 3 -29.92 -1.48 -20.97
N GLY A 4 -30.62 -0.61 -20.22
CA GLY A 4 -30.22 0.80 -20.08
C GLY A 4 -29.13 1.06 -19.03
N HIS A 5 -29.15 0.29 -17.93
CA HIS A 5 -28.33 0.59 -16.75
C HIS A 5 -26.86 0.17 -16.92
N GLY A 6 -26.60 -0.95 -17.60
CA GLY A 6 -25.25 -1.42 -17.89
C GLY A 6 -24.49 -0.51 -18.85
N GLY A 7 -25.17 -0.02 -19.90
CA GLY A 7 -24.56 0.91 -20.87
C GLY A 7 -24.08 2.20 -20.21
N PHE A 8 -24.85 2.74 -19.25
CA PHE A 8 -24.49 3.97 -18.55
C PHE A 8 -23.25 3.80 -17.65
N ILE A 9 -23.09 2.64 -16.99
CA ILE A 9 -21.90 2.32 -16.19
C ILE A 9 -20.65 2.21 -17.09
N THR A 10 -20.78 1.54 -18.23
CA THR A 10 -19.66 1.40 -19.18
C THR A 10 -19.23 2.75 -19.72
N VAL A 11 -20.16 3.60 -20.18
CA VAL A 11 -19.85 4.94 -20.69
C VAL A 11 -19.13 5.78 -19.64
N LYS A 12 -19.59 5.72 -18.39
CA LYS A 12 -18.97 6.42 -17.26
C LYS A 12 -17.54 5.99 -16.98
N ASN A 13 -17.29 4.68 -16.93
CA ASN A 13 -15.94 4.16 -16.68
C ASN A 13 -15.00 4.42 -17.87
N THR A 14 -15.52 4.41 -19.10
CA THR A 14 -14.76 4.84 -20.27
C THR A 14 -14.38 6.31 -20.17
N LEU A 15 -15.30 7.18 -19.75
CA LEU A 15 -15.00 8.60 -19.54
C LEU A 15 -13.95 8.80 -18.44
N LEU A 16 -14.08 8.11 -17.29
CA LEU A 16 -13.06 8.12 -16.23
C LEU A 16 -11.68 7.78 -16.79
N HIS A 17 -11.59 6.65 -17.48
CA HIS A 17 -10.32 6.22 -18.09
C HIS A 17 -9.79 7.23 -19.12
N CYS A 18 -10.66 7.83 -19.94
CA CYS A 18 -10.25 8.88 -20.88
C CYS A 18 -9.66 10.10 -20.17
N TYR A 19 -10.27 10.59 -19.09
CA TYR A 19 -9.71 11.69 -18.30
C TYR A 19 -8.33 11.33 -17.75
N CYS A 20 -8.15 10.11 -17.25
CA CYS A 20 -6.87 9.62 -16.75
C CYS A 20 -5.79 9.54 -17.84
N VAL A 21 -6.10 8.96 -19.01
CA VAL A 21 -5.16 8.86 -20.14
C VAL A 21 -4.80 10.25 -20.71
N CYS A 22 -5.68 11.23 -20.58
CA CYS A 22 -5.40 12.63 -20.91
C CYS A 22 -4.60 13.39 -19.83
N GLY A 23 -4.17 12.72 -18.75
CA GLY A 23 -3.42 13.34 -17.65
C GLY A 23 -4.27 14.23 -16.75
N LYS A 24 -5.60 14.07 -16.78
CA LYS A 24 -6.57 14.84 -15.99
C LYS A 24 -7.20 13.96 -14.91
N ILE A 25 -6.37 13.38 -14.06
CA ILE A 25 -6.84 12.38 -13.09
C ILE A 25 -7.70 13.01 -11.98
N GLU A 26 -7.46 14.27 -11.65
CA GLU A 26 -8.28 15.04 -10.71
C GLU A 26 -9.70 15.25 -11.27
N ASP A 27 -9.82 15.57 -12.57
CA ASP A 27 -11.12 15.65 -13.24
C ASP A 27 -11.83 14.29 -13.25
N ALA A 28 -11.07 13.19 -13.41
CA ALA A 28 -11.63 11.84 -13.30
C ALA A 28 -12.17 11.57 -11.88
N HIS A 29 -11.45 11.98 -10.83
CA HIS A 29 -11.92 11.84 -9.45
C HIS A 29 -13.19 12.65 -9.20
N HIS A 30 -13.24 13.91 -9.66
CA HIS A 30 -14.45 14.74 -9.56
C HIS A 30 -15.64 14.10 -10.28
N LEU A 31 -15.43 13.57 -11.49
CA LEU A 31 -16.47 12.85 -12.22
C LEU A 31 -16.94 11.61 -11.45
N PHE A 32 -16.02 10.86 -10.84
CA PHE A 32 -16.36 9.72 -9.99
C PHE A 32 -17.18 10.16 -8.76
N ASP A 33 -16.84 11.30 -8.16
CA ASP A 33 -17.54 11.82 -7.00
C ASP A 33 -19.00 12.16 -7.29
N GLU A 34 -19.28 12.64 -8.50
CA GLU A 34 -20.61 12.97 -9.02
C GLU A 34 -21.46 11.74 -9.37
N PHE A 35 -20.90 10.52 -9.36
CA PHE A 35 -21.68 9.33 -9.71
C PHE A 35 -22.80 9.10 -8.69
N PRO A 36 -24.09 9.18 -9.11
CA PRO A 36 -25.25 8.98 -8.21
C PRO A 36 -25.30 7.57 -7.62
N GLN A 37 -24.53 6.66 -8.21
CA GLN A 37 -24.29 5.31 -7.78
C GLN A 37 -22.79 5.06 -7.88
N ARG A 38 -22.03 5.41 -6.82
CA ARG A 38 -20.72 4.78 -6.54
C ARG A 38 -20.86 3.26 -6.28
N ASN A 39 -21.98 2.65 -6.69
CA ASN A 39 -22.45 1.34 -6.27
C ASN A 39 -21.90 0.19 -7.10
N TYR A 40 -21.02 0.47 -8.04
CA TYR A 40 -20.42 -0.56 -8.88
C TYR A 40 -18.94 -0.63 -8.59
N LEU A 41 -18.54 -1.78 -8.05
CA LEU A 41 -17.15 -2.20 -7.84
C LEU A 41 -16.26 -1.93 -9.05
N ILE A 42 -16.82 -2.00 -10.27
CA ILE A 42 -16.09 -1.71 -11.51
C ILE A 42 -15.60 -0.26 -11.59
N SER A 43 -16.35 0.73 -11.10
CA SER A 43 -15.95 2.14 -11.13
C SER A 43 -14.82 2.43 -10.13
N TRP A 44 -14.89 1.83 -8.93
CA TRP A 44 -13.79 1.88 -7.96
C TRP A 44 -12.52 1.27 -8.54
N ASN A 45 -12.61 0.08 -9.15
CA ASN A 45 -11.47 -0.58 -9.77
C ASN A 45 -10.90 0.22 -10.96
N THR A 46 -11.74 0.83 -11.79
CA THR A 46 -11.25 1.70 -12.88
C THR A 46 -10.44 2.86 -12.31
N LEU A 47 -10.98 3.59 -11.34
CA LEU A 47 -10.29 4.75 -10.77
C LEU A 47 -9.00 4.34 -10.03
N MET A 48 -9.04 3.28 -9.22
CA MET A 48 -7.85 2.77 -8.53
C MET A 48 -6.77 2.29 -9.50
N GLY A 49 -7.16 1.62 -10.59
CA GLY A 49 -6.23 1.19 -11.64
C GLY A 49 -5.57 2.38 -12.32
N ASP A 50 -6.33 3.42 -12.64
CA ASP A 50 -5.80 4.65 -13.24
C ASP A 50 -4.84 5.38 -12.27
N TYR A 51 -5.16 5.46 -10.98
CA TYR A 51 -4.24 6.01 -9.96
C TYR A 51 -2.95 5.20 -9.80
N LEU A 52 -3.00 3.89 -10.03
CA LEU A 52 -1.80 3.05 -10.02
C LEU A 52 -0.89 3.39 -11.21
N HIS A 53 -1.47 3.67 -12.39
CA HIS A 53 -0.70 4.04 -13.57
C HIS A 53 0.06 5.37 -13.44
N VAL A 54 -0.48 6.31 -12.65
CA VAL A 54 0.19 7.61 -12.39
C VAL A 54 0.99 7.63 -11.08
N SER A 55 1.22 6.46 -10.46
CA SER A 55 2.00 6.30 -9.22
C SER A 55 1.54 7.22 -8.08
N GLN A 56 0.23 7.24 -7.80
CA GLN A 56 -0.34 7.91 -6.62
C GLN A 56 -0.88 6.89 -5.60
N PRO A 57 -0.01 6.09 -4.96
CA PRO A 57 -0.42 4.94 -4.15
C PRO A 57 -1.19 5.31 -2.87
N ARG A 58 -1.01 6.52 -2.33
CA ARG A 58 -1.79 6.99 -1.16
C ARG A 58 -3.28 7.10 -1.48
N VAL A 59 -3.60 7.65 -2.65
CA VAL A 59 -4.98 7.83 -3.11
C VAL A 59 -5.66 6.47 -3.27
N ILE A 60 -4.95 5.46 -3.77
CA ILE A 60 -5.46 4.08 -3.88
C ILE A 60 -5.85 3.53 -2.50
N VAL A 61 -5.01 3.74 -1.49
CA VAL A 61 -5.31 3.30 -0.11
C VAL A 61 -6.52 4.04 0.47
N ASP A 62 -6.65 5.33 0.19
CA ASP A 62 -7.78 6.13 0.68
C ASP A 62 -9.09 5.78 -0.03
N LEU A 63 -9.07 5.57 -1.36
CA LEU A 63 -10.20 5.05 -2.13
C LEU A 63 -10.68 3.70 -1.62
N PHE A 64 -9.75 2.80 -1.24
CA PHE A 64 -10.14 1.53 -0.62
C PHE A 64 -10.85 1.71 0.72
N LYS A 65 -10.37 2.62 1.58
CA LYS A 65 -11.05 2.91 2.86
C LYS A 65 -12.45 3.45 2.60
N GLU A 66 -12.60 4.40 1.68
CA GLU A 66 -13.90 4.94 1.30
C GLU A 66 -14.84 3.86 0.75
N MET A 67 -14.33 2.98 -0.11
CA MET A 67 -15.06 1.84 -0.64
C MET A 67 -15.57 0.93 0.49
N CYS A 68 -14.73 0.60 1.47
CA CYS A 68 -15.12 -0.20 2.64
C CYS A 68 -16.14 0.52 3.53
N ILE A 69 -15.98 1.82 3.77
CA ILE A 69 -16.93 2.64 4.54
C ILE A 69 -18.30 2.68 3.83
N GLY A 70 -18.29 2.72 2.50
CA GLY A 70 -19.49 2.63 1.66
C GLY A 70 -20.14 1.23 1.63
N GLY A 71 -19.58 0.23 2.32
CA GLY A 71 -20.12 -1.12 2.40
C GLY A 71 -19.80 -2.00 1.18
N PHE A 72 -18.84 -1.60 0.34
CA PHE A 72 -18.42 -2.41 -0.81
C PHE A 72 -17.33 -3.40 -0.41
N GLU A 73 -17.51 -4.65 -0.83
CA GLU A 73 -16.49 -5.67 -0.69
C GLU A 73 -15.47 -5.57 -1.82
N ALA A 74 -14.20 -5.51 -1.44
CA ALA A 74 -13.09 -5.48 -2.39
C ALA A 74 -13.04 -6.74 -3.24
N SER A 75 -12.70 -6.56 -4.52
CA SER A 75 -12.44 -7.65 -5.44
C SER A 75 -10.97 -8.08 -5.40
N VAL A 76 -10.67 -9.20 -6.04
CA VAL A 76 -9.28 -9.64 -6.29
C VAL A 76 -8.43 -8.53 -6.91
N ILE A 77 -9.00 -7.80 -7.89
CA ILE A 77 -8.32 -6.71 -8.59
C ILE A 77 -8.01 -5.58 -7.61
N THR A 78 -8.97 -5.22 -6.76
CA THR A 78 -8.79 -4.19 -5.73
C THR A 78 -7.64 -4.54 -4.78
N VAL A 79 -7.55 -5.80 -4.35
CA VAL A 79 -6.47 -6.29 -3.49
C VAL A 79 -5.11 -6.20 -4.19
N LEU A 80 -5.04 -6.54 -5.48
CA LEU A 80 -3.80 -6.40 -6.25
C LEU A 80 -3.33 -4.95 -6.30
N TYR A 81 -4.24 -3.99 -6.54
CA TYR A 81 -3.91 -2.57 -6.51
C TYR A 81 -3.38 -2.12 -5.14
N LEU A 82 -3.96 -2.63 -4.06
CA LEU A 82 -3.48 -2.32 -2.70
C LEU A 82 -2.10 -2.90 -2.40
N LEU A 83 -1.82 -4.12 -2.84
CA LEU A 83 -0.49 -4.72 -2.68
C LEU A 83 0.56 -3.91 -3.45
N SER A 84 0.27 -3.54 -4.70
CA SER A 84 1.14 -2.68 -5.50
C SER A 84 1.35 -1.32 -4.84
N ALA A 85 0.28 -0.65 -4.41
CA ALA A 85 0.34 0.65 -3.76
C ALA A 85 1.15 0.63 -2.46
N ASN A 86 0.94 -0.39 -1.60
CA ASN A 86 1.71 -0.53 -0.38
C ASN A 86 3.18 -0.91 -0.66
N GLY A 87 3.46 -1.60 -1.76
CA GLY A 87 4.82 -1.84 -2.26
C GLY A 87 5.53 -0.54 -2.63
N GLU A 88 4.87 0.34 -3.39
CA GLU A 88 5.40 1.66 -3.76
C GLU A 88 5.59 2.57 -2.53
N LEU A 89 4.69 2.48 -1.55
CA LEU A 89 4.80 3.25 -0.29
C LEU A 89 5.84 2.68 0.69
N GLY A 90 6.33 1.45 0.48
CA GLY A 90 7.10 0.73 1.50
C GLY A 90 6.32 0.49 2.80
N SER A 91 4.99 0.44 2.73
CA SER A 91 4.10 0.37 3.89
C SER A 91 3.90 -1.07 4.36
N TYR A 92 4.75 -1.50 5.27
CA TYR A 92 4.68 -2.84 5.88
C TYR A 92 3.34 -3.09 6.60
N LEU A 93 2.92 -2.16 7.47
CA LEU A 93 1.67 -2.29 8.22
C LEU A 93 0.45 -2.31 7.30
N GLY A 94 0.48 -1.55 6.20
CA GLY A 94 -0.57 -1.59 5.20
C GLY A 94 -0.61 -2.96 4.50
N GLY A 95 0.55 -3.50 4.18
CA GLY A 95 0.73 -4.88 3.70
C GLY A 95 0.10 -5.95 4.58
N GLU A 96 0.39 -5.93 5.88
CA GLU A 96 -0.20 -6.88 6.83
C GLU A 96 -1.71 -6.71 6.97
N SER A 97 -2.19 -5.47 6.94
CA SER A 97 -3.62 -5.17 6.97
C SER A 97 -4.33 -5.76 5.75
N VAL A 98 -3.75 -5.64 4.56
CA VAL A 98 -4.29 -6.24 3.32
C VAL A 98 -4.25 -7.77 3.40
N HIS A 99 -3.18 -8.35 3.95
CA HIS A 99 -3.10 -9.81 4.16
C HIS A 99 -4.19 -10.31 5.11
N GLY A 100 -4.36 -9.65 6.26
CA GLY A 100 -5.44 -9.98 7.22
C GLY A 100 -6.83 -9.82 6.60
N TYR A 101 -7.04 -8.78 5.79
CA TYR A 101 -8.27 -8.61 5.02
C TYR A 101 -8.50 -9.78 4.06
N CYS A 102 -7.47 -10.24 3.34
CA CYS A 102 -7.57 -11.37 2.43
C CYS A 102 -8.03 -12.65 3.12
N ILE A 103 -7.50 -12.94 4.31
CA ILE A 103 -7.90 -14.08 5.14
C ILE A 103 -9.35 -13.93 5.57
N LYS A 104 -9.72 -12.75 6.09
CA LYS A 104 -11.08 -12.46 6.57
C LYS A 104 -12.13 -12.65 5.48
N MET A 105 -11.81 -12.26 4.24
CA MET A 105 -12.73 -12.36 3.10
C MET A 105 -12.65 -13.71 2.36
N GLY A 106 -11.82 -14.66 2.82
CA GLY A 106 -11.72 -15.99 2.21
C GLY A 106 -10.97 -16.03 0.87
N PHE A 107 -10.11 -15.05 0.58
CA PHE A 107 -9.29 -15.03 -0.64
C PHE A 107 -8.15 -16.06 -0.64
N SER A 108 -7.98 -16.81 0.44
CA SER A 108 -6.93 -17.81 0.70
C SER A 108 -6.85 -18.96 -0.30
N TYR A 109 -7.83 -19.13 -1.20
CA TYR A 109 -7.82 -20.14 -2.27
C TYR A 109 -7.60 -19.57 -3.67
N ASN A 110 -7.55 -18.24 -3.81
CA ASN A 110 -7.37 -17.61 -5.11
C ASN A 110 -5.89 -17.70 -5.53
N ARG A 111 -5.58 -18.55 -6.52
CA ARG A 111 -4.20 -18.83 -6.97
C ARG A 111 -3.44 -17.58 -7.43
N CYS A 112 -4.13 -16.59 -8.02
CA CYS A 112 -3.52 -15.32 -8.42
C CYS A 112 -3.15 -14.47 -7.20
N LEU A 113 -4.01 -14.42 -6.19
CA LEU A 113 -3.72 -13.70 -4.94
C LEU A 113 -2.67 -14.40 -4.08
N LEU A 114 -2.70 -15.73 -3.98
CA LEU A 114 -1.70 -16.49 -3.23
C LEU A 114 -0.28 -16.18 -3.71
N GLY A 115 -0.04 -16.19 -5.03
CA GLY A 115 1.28 -15.84 -5.57
C GLY A 115 1.67 -14.38 -5.30
N ALA A 116 0.74 -13.43 -5.45
CA ALA A 116 1.01 -12.02 -5.19
C ALA A 116 1.27 -11.75 -3.70
N ILE A 117 0.47 -12.36 -2.81
CA ILE A 117 0.61 -12.29 -1.36
C ILE A 117 1.91 -12.96 -0.92
N ASP A 118 2.28 -14.12 -1.48
CA ASP A 118 3.54 -14.82 -1.15
C ASP A 118 4.77 -14.03 -1.58
N VAL A 119 4.76 -13.44 -2.78
CA VAL A 119 5.85 -12.58 -3.26
C VAL A 119 5.96 -11.34 -2.38
N TYR A 120 4.83 -10.73 -2.04
CA TYR A 120 4.78 -9.55 -1.19
C TYR A 120 5.21 -9.85 0.25
N TRP A 121 4.81 -10.99 0.81
CA TRP A 121 5.21 -11.44 2.15
C TRP A 121 6.71 -11.76 2.20
N ARG A 122 7.27 -12.37 1.15
CA ARG A 122 8.73 -12.56 1.05
C ARG A 122 9.50 -11.24 0.98
N ALA A 123 9.00 -10.27 0.22
CA ALA A 123 9.59 -8.93 0.17
C ALA A 123 9.50 -8.24 1.54
N ILE A 124 8.40 -8.41 2.26
CA ILE A 124 8.21 -7.94 3.64
C ILE A 124 9.20 -8.60 4.61
N ASP A 125 9.38 -9.92 4.56
CA ASP A 125 10.29 -10.65 5.46
C ASP A 125 11.74 -10.16 5.28
N VAL A 126 12.16 -9.89 4.03
CA VAL A 126 13.45 -9.25 3.75
C VAL A 126 13.51 -7.86 4.36
N PHE A 127 12.44 -7.06 4.25
CA PHE A 127 12.39 -5.72 4.85
C PHE A 127 12.46 -5.74 6.39
N LYS A 128 11.77 -6.69 7.03
CA LYS A 128 11.87 -6.96 8.48
C LYS A 128 13.29 -7.35 8.88
N LEU A 129 13.91 -8.26 8.13
CA LEU A 129 15.31 -8.65 8.33
C LEU A 129 16.23 -7.45 8.20
N MET A 130 16.02 -6.57 7.21
CA MET A 130 16.82 -5.35 7.04
C MET A 130 16.62 -4.36 8.18
N GLN A 131 15.40 -4.13 8.67
CA GLN A 131 15.16 -3.28 9.86
C GLN A 131 15.73 -3.89 11.14
N SER A 132 15.55 -5.19 11.35
CA SER A 132 16.10 -5.91 12.50
C SER A 132 17.63 -5.89 12.48
N LEU A 133 18.25 -6.08 11.32
CA LEU A 133 19.69 -5.94 11.14
C LEU A 133 20.12 -4.49 11.36
N PHE A 134 19.41 -3.51 10.81
CA PHE A 134 19.72 -2.09 11.06
C PHE A 134 19.67 -1.78 12.56
N PHE A 135 18.64 -2.22 13.28
CA PHE A 135 18.53 -2.01 14.74
C PHE A 135 19.64 -2.74 15.50
N PHE A 136 19.92 -3.99 15.13
CA PHE A 136 20.99 -4.79 15.73
C PHE A 136 22.38 -4.18 15.51
N PHE A 137 22.65 -3.70 14.29
CA PHE A 137 23.88 -2.99 13.96
C PHE A 137 23.94 -1.65 14.68
N ASN A 138 22.88 -0.83 14.67
CA ASN A 138 22.89 0.46 15.36
C ASN A 138 23.14 0.30 16.86
N GLN A 139 22.50 -0.69 17.50
CA GLN A 139 22.68 -0.95 18.93
C GLN A 139 24.09 -1.49 19.25
N SER A 140 24.65 -2.34 18.38
CA SER A 140 26.03 -2.83 18.51
C SER A 140 27.07 -1.73 18.27
N PHE A 141 26.86 -0.84 17.28
CA PHE A 141 27.72 0.30 17.00
C PHE A 141 27.64 1.38 18.08
N ILE A 142 26.45 1.67 18.61
CA ILE A 142 26.27 2.58 19.76
C ILE A 142 26.99 2.03 21.00
N CYS A 143 26.88 0.73 21.30
CA CYS A 143 27.62 0.10 22.39
C CYS A 143 29.14 0.14 22.20
N LEU A 144 29.64 -0.07 20.96
CA LEU A 144 31.07 0.02 20.65
C LEU A 144 31.62 1.45 20.75
N ILE A 145 30.83 2.45 20.32
CA ILE A 145 31.21 3.87 20.41
C ILE A 145 31.21 4.32 21.88
N LEU A 146 30.16 4.02 22.63
CA LEU A 146 30.09 4.35 24.06
C LEU A 146 31.17 3.61 24.86
N GLY A 147 31.43 2.34 24.56
CA GLY A 147 32.50 1.56 25.20
C GLY A 147 33.89 2.16 24.94
N ARG A 148 34.17 2.63 23.72
CA ARG A 148 35.44 3.33 23.39
C ARG A 148 35.55 4.70 24.08
N LEU A 149 34.46 5.48 24.15
CA LEU A 149 34.47 6.77 24.85
C LEU A 149 34.72 6.62 26.35
N VAL A 150 34.10 5.62 27.00
CA VAL A 150 34.33 5.32 28.42
C VAL A 150 35.79 4.89 28.65
N LEU A 151 36.34 4.02 27.79
CA LEU A 151 37.75 3.63 27.87
C LEU A 151 38.72 4.81 27.73
N ILE A 152 38.46 5.73 26.79
CA ILE A 152 39.28 6.94 26.61
C ILE A 152 39.25 7.81 27.86
N SER A 153 38.07 8.04 28.45
CA SER A 153 37.95 8.84 29.68
C SER A 153 38.66 8.22 30.89
N VAL A 154 38.66 6.89 31.01
CA VAL A 154 39.41 6.19 32.08
C VAL A 154 40.92 6.32 31.86
N THR A 155 41.40 6.23 30.62
CA THR A 155 42.84 6.39 30.33
C THR A 155 43.35 7.80 30.57
N GLU A 156 42.55 8.84 30.30
CA GLU A 156 42.94 10.23 30.57
C GLU A 156 43.03 10.52 32.08
N THR A 157 42.11 9.97 32.88
CA THR A 157 42.18 10.10 34.35
C THR A 157 43.37 9.37 34.98
N SER A 158 43.91 8.34 34.32
CA SER A 158 45.08 7.59 34.80
C SER A 158 46.41 8.27 34.46
N ILE A 159 46.46 9.19 33.50
CA ILE A 159 47.70 9.82 33.02
C ILE A 159 47.90 11.21 33.66
N GLY A 160 46.84 11.88 34.11
CA GLY A 160 46.91 13.21 34.74
C GLY A 160 47.17 13.24 36.27
N GLY A 161 47.53 12.12 36.89
CA GLY A 161 47.65 11.97 38.35
C GLY A 161 49.07 11.92 38.91
N GLN A 162 50.09 12.45 38.20
CA GLN A 162 51.46 12.64 38.71
C GLN A 162 51.77 14.11 38.95
#